data_AF-A0A7X2IFZ5-F1
#
_entry.id   AF-A0A7X2IFZ5-F1
#
_cell.length_a   1.000
_cell.length_b   1.000
_cell.length_c   1.000
_cell.angle_alpha   90.00
_cell.angle_beta   90.00
_cell.angle_gamma   90.00
#
_symmetry.space_group_name_H-M   'P 1'
#
loop_
_entity.id
_entity.type
_entity.pdbx_description
1 polymer ?
#
loop_
_entity_poly.entity_id
_entity_poly.type
_entity_poly.pdbx_seq_one_letter_code
_entity_poly.pdbx_strand_id
1 'polypeptide(L)'
;MPRASIASPAQIRSTILAMLAEAHDASPATRERFRRVVSVRKLKDRLGGGDPATLGRAINAIESEIVTAGLADIAMPDIPNEIAELMRQLWHAAVATQLDEVVKLKAEAQQSVAAADSATAEANMRVDMLREELDAARTLLAGRDAELAQARADLSVARDQMSSLEEKSKQAQAISQALRDQVAALERSQQESLSAAQHRYEGLSKQLLQETAQQRQALQQEQSRLASQLKFAERRMASLEESLAHAEADAGAERDKRQTAVGEANALRAVNASQRAQLDELMRATLSKTASSNRRSVAPSEKPGSKRAAPRRKGE
;
A
#
# COMPACT_ATOMS: atom_id res chain seq x y z
N MET A 1 -25.89 -107.34 44.68
CA MET A 1 -24.44 -107.53 44.44
C MET A 1 -23.91 -108.56 45.42
N PRO A 2 -23.12 -109.56 44.97
CA PRO A 2 -22.50 -110.54 45.86
C PRO A 2 -21.39 -109.90 46.71
N ARG A 3 -21.11 -110.48 47.89
CA ARG A 3 -20.00 -110.05 48.75
C ARG A 3 -18.67 -110.50 48.14
N ALA A 4 -17.67 -109.63 48.12
CA ALA A 4 -16.32 -110.00 47.73
C ALA A 4 -15.70 -110.95 48.77
N SER A 5 -15.06 -112.02 48.31
CA SER A 5 -14.30 -112.93 49.15
C SER A 5 -13.05 -112.24 49.71
N ILE A 6 -12.89 -112.27 51.04
CA ILE A 6 -11.68 -111.78 51.71
C ILE A 6 -10.64 -112.89 51.62
N ALA A 7 -9.77 -112.82 50.61
CA ALA A 7 -8.60 -113.68 50.51
C ALA A 7 -7.65 -113.42 51.70
N SER A 8 -7.15 -114.47 52.35
CA SER A 8 -6.29 -114.33 53.52
C SER A 8 -4.85 -113.93 53.12
N PRO A 9 -4.08 -113.27 54.00
CA PRO A 9 -2.67 -112.94 53.72
C PRO A 9 -1.81 -114.15 53.36
N ALA A 10 -2.12 -115.34 53.94
CA ALA A 10 -1.44 -116.59 53.61
C ALA A 10 -1.78 -117.08 52.19
N GLN A 11 -3.04 -116.96 51.75
CA GLN A 11 -3.47 -117.28 50.38
C GLN A 11 -2.86 -116.30 49.36
N ILE A 12 -2.73 -115.02 49.72
CA ILE A 12 -2.04 -114.02 48.91
C ILE A 12 -0.54 -114.37 48.77
N ARG A 13 0.14 -114.73 49.87
CA ARG A 13 1.56 -115.14 49.84
C ARG A 13 1.77 -116.42 49.02
N SER A 14 0.93 -117.43 49.18
CA SER A 14 1.05 -118.69 48.44
C SER A 14 0.75 -118.53 46.95
N THR A 15 -0.25 -117.73 46.57
CA THR A 15 -0.54 -117.45 45.14
C THR A 15 0.53 -116.58 44.48
N ILE A 16 1.15 -115.62 45.19
CA ILE A 16 2.31 -114.87 44.68
C ILE A 16 3.51 -115.81 44.45
N LEU A 17 3.82 -116.70 45.41
CA LEU A 17 4.90 -117.66 45.26
C LEU A 17 4.61 -118.70 44.16
N ALA A 18 3.36 -119.15 44.01
CA ALA A 18 2.94 -120.01 42.90
C ALA A 18 3.09 -119.31 41.54
N MET A 19 2.68 -118.04 41.41
CA MET A 19 2.89 -117.26 40.19
C MET A 19 4.36 -117.07 39.82
N LEU A 20 5.27 -117.02 40.80
CA LEU A 20 6.71 -116.98 40.58
C LEU A 20 7.29 -118.36 40.22
N ALA A 21 6.79 -119.44 40.84
CA ALA A 21 7.21 -120.81 40.54
C ALA A 21 6.72 -121.28 39.15
N GLU A 22 5.48 -120.95 38.77
CA GLU A 22 4.91 -121.19 37.45
C GLU A 22 5.62 -120.41 36.33
N ALA A 23 6.29 -119.30 36.68
CA ALA A 23 7.15 -118.56 35.74
C ALA A 23 8.49 -119.27 35.46
N HIS A 24 8.78 -120.39 36.13
CA HIS A 24 9.83 -121.37 35.79
C HIS A 24 11.21 -120.77 35.45
N ASP A 25 11.86 -120.16 36.45
CA ASP A 25 13.19 -119.56 36.33
C ASP A 25 14.03 -119.76 37.60
N ALA A 26 15.17 -120.44 37.49
CA ALA A 26 16.05 -120.77 38.62
C ALA A 26 17.14 -119.71 38.87
N SER A 27 16.74 -118.45 39.06
CA SER A 27 17.67 -117.32 39.20
C SER A 27 17.05 -116.20 40.06
N PRO A 28 17.81 -115.50 40.93
CA PRO A 28 17.25 -114.59 41.93
C PRO A 28 16.39 -113.44 41.34
N ALA A 29 15.46 -112.97 42.15
CA ALA A 29 14.40 -112.08 41.71
C ALA A 29 14.76 -110.60 41.91
N THR A 30 15.17 -109.94 40.82
CA THR A 30 15.29 -108.48 40.76
C THR A 30 13.91 -107.81 40.79
N ARG A 31 13.87 -106.56 41.29
CA ARG A 31 12.61 -105.81 41.54
C ARG A 31 11.73 -105.68 40.29
N GLU A 32 12.32 -105.38 39.14
CA GLU A 32 11.61 -105.22 37.87
C GLU A 32 10.98 -106.53 37.39
N ARG A 33 11.67 -107.66 37.59
CA ARG A 33 11.20 -109.01 37.27
C ARG A 33 9.98 -109.38 38.10
N PHE A 34 10.04 -109.13 39.42
CA PHE A 34 8.92 -109.35 40.33
C PHE A 34 7.65 -108.61 39.86
N ARG A 35 7.77 -107.32 39.50
CA ARG A 35 6.67 -106.49 38.97
C ARG A 35 6.15 -106.94 37.60
N ARG A 36 6.99 -107.57 36.76
CA ARG A 36 6.58 -108.12 35.46
C ARG A 36 5.72 -109.38 35.62
N VAL A 37 6.08 -110.26 36.56
CA VAL A 37 5.33 -111.48 36.87
C VAL A 37 4.07 -111.17 37.69
N VAL A 38 4.24 -110.49 38.82
CA VAL A 38 3.22 -110.23 39.84
C VAL A 38 2.67 -108.81 39.70
N SER A 39 1.35 -108.68 39.55
CA SER A 39 0.68 -107.38 39.58
C SER A 39 -0.69 -107.48 40.25
N VAL A 40 -1.18 -106.36 40.80
CA VAL A 40 -2.47 -106.31 41.53
C VAL A 40 -3.62 -106.88 40.68
N ARG A 41 -3.61 -106.65 39.36
CA ARG A 41 -4.60 -107.18 38.43
C ARG A 41 -4.49 -108.71 38.31
N LYS A 42 -3.33 -109.24 37.89
CA LYS A 42 -3.10 -110.70 37.75
C LYS A 42 -3.41 -111.46 39.05
N LEU A 43 -3.03 -110.90 40.19
CA LEU A 43 -3.25 -111.49 41.51
C LEU A 43 -4.74 -111.49 41.89
N LYS A 44 -5.47 -110.40 41.63
CA LYS A 44 -6.92 -110.32 41.83
C LYS A 44 -7.66 -111.31 40.91
N ASP A 45 -7.23 -111.42 39.66
CA ASP A 45 -7.80 -112.35 38.68
C ASP A 45 -7.58 -113.82 39.11
N ARG A 46 -6.40 -114.15 39.68
CA ARG A 46 -6.09 -115.46 40.29
C ARG A 46 -6.86 -115.76 41.58
N LEU A 47 -7.13 -114.75 42.41
CA LEU A 47 -7.84 -114.89 43.69
C LEU A 47 -9.37 -114.78 43.56
N GLY A 48 -9.89 -114.47 42.37
CA GLY A 48 -11.32 -114.26 42.11
C GLY A 48 -11.92 -113.01 42.78
N GLY A 49 -11.10 -112.17 43.41
CA GLY A 49 -11.55 -111.07 44.25
C GLY A 49 -10.43 -110.42 45.05
N GLY A 50 -10.82 -109.45 45.89
CA GLY A 50 -9.90 -108.69 46.76
C GLY A 50 -9.92 -107.17 46.50
N ASP A 51 -9.56 -106.43 47.54
CA ASP A 51 -9.35 -104.98 47.50
C ASP A 51 -7.96 -104.67 46.90
N PRO A 52 -7.85 -103.87 45.83
CA PRO A 52 -6.56 -103.53 45.23
C PRO A 52 -5.58 -102.84 46.20
N ALA A 53 -6.06 -102.13 47.23
CA ALA A 53 -5.18 -101.46 48.19
C ALA A 53 -4.47 -102.44 49.13
N THR A 54 -5.17 -103.47 49.61
CA THR A 54 -4.57 -104.53 50.45
C THR A 54 -3.67 -105.45 49.63
N LEU A 55 -4.10 -105.85 48.42
CA LEU A 55 -3.25 -106.61 47.49
C LEU A 55 -1.97 -105.86 47.12
N GLY A 56 -2.05 -104.55 46.85
CA GLY A 56 -0.87 -103.72 46.55
C GLY A 56 0.13 -103.63 47.70
N ARG A 57 -0.35 -103.52 48.95
CA ARG A 57 0.51 -103.54 50.15
C ARG A 57 1.18 -104.91 50.34
N ALA A 58 0.45 -106.00 50.17
CA ALA A 58 1.01 -107.36 50.27
C ALA A 58 2.06 -107.65 49.19
N ILE A 59 1.80 -107.24 47.94
CA ILE A 59 2.78 -107.32 46.83
C ILE A 59 4.05 -106.54 47.18
N ASN A 60 3.94 -105.30 47.68
CA ASN A 60 5.11 -104.49 48.02
C ASN A 60 5.93 -105.04 49.21
N ALA A 61 5.28 -105.63 50.21
CA ALA A 61 5.98 -106.27 51.33
C ALA A 61 6.78 -107.50 50.85
N ILE A 62 6.13 -108.37 50.07
CA ILE A 62 6.75 -109.58 49.51
C ILE A 62 7.83 -109.22 48.47
N GLU A 63 7.68 -108.12 47.72
CA GLU A 63 8.74 -107.54 46.89
C GLU A 63 9.98 -107.23 47.73
N SER A 64 9.84 -106.50 48.85
CA SER A 64 10.97 -106.16 49.69
C SER A 64 11.61 -107.38 50.37
N GLU A 65 10.82 -108.35 50.85
CA GLU A 65 11.37 -109.60 51.43
C GLU A 65 12.21 -110.36 50.39
N ILE A 66 11.66 -110.60 49.20
CA ILE A 66 12.31 -111.42 48.16
C ILE A 66 13.51 -110.71 47.53
N VAL A 67 13.42 -109.41 47.24
CA VAL A 67 14.54 -108.65 46.66
C VAL A 67 15.69 -108.49 47.66
N THR A 68 15.41 -108.33 48.95
CA THR A 68 16.47 -108.22 49.98
C THR A 68 17.17 -109.56 50.20
N ALA A 69 16.43 -110.67 50.21
CA ALA A 69 17.02 -112.01 50.23
C ALA A 69 17.88 -112.28 48.98
N GLY A 70 17.36 -111.96 47.79
CA GLY A 70 18.09 -112.15 46.51
C GLY A 70 19.31 -111.24 46.32
N LEU A 71 19.47 -110.18 47.13
CA LEU A 71 20.69 -109.37 47.19
C LEU A 71 21.73 -109.94 48.17
N ALA A 72 21.29 -110.65 49.21
CA ALA A 72 22.18 -111.30 50.17
C ALA A 72 22.90 -112.54 49.58
N ASP A 73 22.28 -113.23 48.62
CA ASP A 73 22.89 -114.34 47.87
C ASP A 73 23.97 -113.88 46.86
N ILE A 74 24.20 -112.57 46.66
CA ILE A 74 25.31 -112.07 45.83
C ILE A 74 26.59 -112.08 46.65
N ALA A 75 27.08 -113.28 46.94
CA ALA A 75 28.38 -113.51 47.58
C ALA A 75 29.52 -113.04 46.66
N MET A 76 30.06 -111.84 46.92
CA MET A 76 31.37 -111.49 46.39
C MET A 76 32.42 -112.38 47.05
N PRO A 77 33.35 -113.01 46.28
CA PRO A 77 34.38 -113.88 46.84
C PRO A 77 35.34 -113.08 47.74
N ASP A 78 35.95 -113.76 48.72
CA ASP A 78 36.74 -113.16 49.81
C ASP A 78 37.90 -112.26 49.33
N ILE A 79 37.61 -110.96 49.18
CA ILE A 79 38.62 -109.91 49.14
C ILE A 79 39.09 -109.70 50.59
N PRO A 80 40.41 -109.85 50.90
CA PRO A 80 40.92 -109.59 52.23
C PRO A 80 40.49 -108.22 52.76
N ASN A 81 40.02 -108.17 54.01
CA ASN A 81 39.39 -106.96 54.59
C ASN A 81 40.23 -105.69 54.43
N GLU A 82 41.55 -105.79 54.56
CA GLU A 82 42.51 -104.69 54.36
C GLU A 82 42.47 -104.11 52.93
N ILE A 83 42.36 -104.97 51.92
CA ILE A 83 42.22 -104.57 50.51
C ILE A 83 40.84 -103.97 50.27
N ALA A 84 39.79 -104.56 50.87
CA ALA A 84 38.43 -104.00 50.80
C ALA A 84 38.33 -102.64 51.51
N GLU A 85 39.11 -102.40 52.57
CA GLU A 85 39.24 -101.10 53.27
C GLU A 85 39.97 -100.07 52.40
N LEU A 86 41.13 -100.41 51.84
CA LEU A 86 41.88 -99.53 50.94
C LEU A 86 41.10 -99.18 49.67
N MET A 87 40.37 -100.13 49.09
CA MET A 87 39.49 -99.89 47.94
C MET A 87 38.32 -98.97 48.30
N ARG A 88 37.72 -99.10 49.50
CA ARG A 88 36.72 -98.15 50.01
C ARG A 88 37.32 -96.76 50.21
N GLN A 89 38.52 -96.65 50.80
CA GLN A 89 39.20 -95.36 51.00
C GLN A 89 39.54 -94.67 49.68
N LEU A 90 40.08 -95.40 48.69
CA LEU A 90 40.33 -94.88 47.34
C LEU A 90 39.05 -94.45 46.64
N TRP A 91 37.97 -95.24 46.75
CA TRP A 91 36.67 -94.88 46.18
C TRP A 91 36.08 -93.61 46.85
N HIS A 92 36.13 -93.52 48.19
CA HIS A 92 35.69 -92.33 48.91
C HIS A 92 36.52 -91.09 48.55
N ALA A 93 37.84 -91.22 48.39
CA ALA A 93 38.71 -90.13 47.97
C ALA A 93 38.40 -89.67 46.53
N ALA A 94 38.21 -90.61 45.59
CA ALA A 94 37.84 -90.30 44.21
C ALA A 94 36.43 -89.69 44.08
N VAL A 95 35.47 -90.14 44.88
CA VAL A 95 34.13 -89.54 44.96
C VAL A 95 34.21 -88.14 45.59
N ALA A 96 35.04 -87.93 46.61
CA ALA A 96 35.22 -86.61 47.23
C ALA A 96 35.82 -85.60 46.25
N THR A 97 36.90 -85.94 45.53
CA THR A 97 37.50 -85.02 44.54
C THR A 97 36.55 -84.70 43.39
N GLN A 98 35.79 -85.68 42.89
CA GLN A 98 34.74 -85.44 41.89
C GLN A 98 33.61 -84.56 42.42
N LEU A 99 33.23 -84.69 43.69
CA LEU A 99 32.20 -83.87 44.30
C LEU A 99 32.69 -82.43 44.52
N ASP A 100 33.97 -82.24 44.91
CA ASP A 100 34.62 -80.92 44.97
C ASP A 100 34.71 -80.25 43.59
N GLU A 101 35.02 -81.00 42.53
CA GLU A 101 35.01 -80.51 41.15
C GLU A 101 33.60 -80.07 40.72
N VAL A 102 32.56 -80.86 41.00
CA VAL A 102 31.16 -80.48 40.73
C VAL A 102 30.73 -79.26 41.54
N VAL A 103 31.19 -79.10 42.78
CA VAL A 103 30.92 -77.90 43.60
C VAL A 103 31.62 -76.67 43.04
N LYS A 104 32.87 -76.77 42.58
CA LYS A 104 33.60 -75.69 41.89
C LYS A 104 32.91 -75.27 40.60
N LEU A 105 32.63 -76.23 39.71
CA LEU A 105 31.91 -75.98 38.46
C LEU A 105 30.53 -75.35 38.68
N LYS A 106 29.82 -75.75 39.75
CA LYS A 106 28.56 -75.11 40.14
C LYS A 106 28.75 -73.67 40.61
N ALA A 107 29.79 -73.37 41.40
CA ALA A 107 30.09 -72.02 41.85
C ALA A 107 30.51 -71.11 40.68
N GLU A 108 31.36 -71.61 39.77
CA GLU A 108 31.77 -70.92 38.54
C GLU A 108 30.58 -70.65 37.62
N ALA A 109 29.68 -71.63 37.44
CA ALA A 109 28.44 -71.44 36.68
C ALA A 109 27.51 -70.42 37.33
N GLN A 110 27.35 -70.44 38.66
CA GLN A 110 26.55 -69.44 39.39
C GLN A 110 27.15 -68.04 39.28
N GLN A 111 28.47 -67.90 39.34
CA GLN A 111 29.17 -66.64 39.14
C GLN A 111 29.03 -66.12 37.70
N SER A 112 29.11 -67.01 36.71
CA SER A 112 28.91 -66.69 35.29
C SER A 112 27.47 -66.22 34.99
N VAL A 113 26.47 -66.88 35.58
CA VAL A 113 25.06 -66.44 35.50
C VAL A 113 24.88 -65.08 36.15
N ALA A 114 25.36 -64.86 37.37
CA ALA A 114 25.25 -63.58 38.06
C ALA A 114 25.93 -62.42 37.28
N ALA A 115 27.07 -62.68 36.64
CA ALA A 115 27.77 -61.71 35.80
C ALA A 115 27.02 -61.43 34.46
N ALA A 116 26.39 -62.44 33.88
CA ALA A 116 25.52 -62.26 32.71
C ALA A 116 24.26 -61.46 33.09
N ASP A 117 23.61 -61.79 34.20
CA ASP A 117 22.43 -61.07 34.71
C ASP A 117 22.76 -59.59 34.95
N SER A 118 23.88 -59.28 35.63
CA SER A 118 24.30 -57.89 35.83
C SER A 118 24.61 -57.17 34.51
N ALA A 119 25.27 -57.84 33.56
CA ALA A 119 25.55 -57.27 32.25
C ALA A 119 24.26 -56.98 31.44
N THR A 120 23.24 -57.84 31.54
CA THR A 120 21.93 -57.58 30.91
C THR A 120 21.18 -56.43 31.60
N ALA A 121 21.26 -56.33 32.93
CA ALA A 121 20.65 -55.23 33.68
C ALA A 121 21.28 -53.88 33.29
N GLU A 122 22.62 -53.79 33.22
CA GLU A 122 23.29 -52.57 32.74
C GLU A 122 22.97 -52.27 31.27
N ALA A 123 22.89 -53.29 30.41
CA ALA A 123 22.55 -53.11 29.00
C ALA A 123 21.14 -52.55 28.82
N ASN A 124 20.16 -53.04 29.60
CA ASN A 124 18.80 -52.51 29.62
C ASN A 124 18.78 -51.05 30.10
N MET A 125 19.47 -50.70 31.19
CA MET A 125 19.58 -49.31 31.66
C MET A 125 20.19 -48.38 30.59
N ARG A 126 21.22 -48.83 29.86
CA ARG A 126 21.80 -48.08 28.74
C ARG A 126 20.82 -47.90 27.58
N VAL A 127 20.04 -48.94 27.24
CA VAL A 127 19.00 -48.86 26.20
C VAL A 127 17.88 -47.89 26.59
N ASP A 128 17.47 -47.86 27.86
CA ASP A 128 16.41 -46.97 28.33
C ASP A 128 16.87 -45.51 28.42
N MET A 129 18.09 -45.22 28.91
CA MET A 129 18.66 -43.86 28.79
C MET A 129 18.76 -43.39 27.33
N LEU A 130 19.22 -44.26 26.41
CA LEU A 130 19.30 -43.93 24.99
C LEU A 130 17.92 -43.71 24.34
N ARG A 131 16.84 -44.27 24.88
CA ARG A 131 15.46 -43.97 24.45
C ARG A 131 15.02 -42.59 24.95
N GLU A 132 15.30 -42.25 26.20
CA GLU A 132 15.00 -40.94 26.77
C GLU A 132 15.77 -39.81 26.04
N GLU A 133 17.07 -40.02 25.75
CA GLU A 133 17.88 -39.09 24.93
C GLU A 133 17.33 -38.94 23.50
N LEU A 134 16.91 -40.04 22.87
CA LEU A 134 16.33 -40.04 21.52
C LEU A 134 15.00 -39.26 21.46
N ASP A 135 14.12 -39.43 22.45
CA ASP A 135 12.84 -38.74 22.50
C ASP A 135 12.98 -37.27 22.96
N ALA A 136 13.97 -36.95 23.78
CA ALA A 136 14.39 -35.57 24.04
C ALA A 136 14.93 -34.90 22.76
N ALA A 137 15.76 -35.59 21.97
CA ALA A 137 16.25 -35.08 20.68
C ALA A 137 15.11 -34.87 19.67
N ARG A 138 14.13 -35.79 19.61
CA ARG A 138 12.93 -35.68 18.74
C ARG A 138 12.04 -34.51 19.14
N THR A 139 11.81 -34.28 20.43
CA THR A 139 10.98 -33.16 20.89
C THR A 139 11.67 -31.80 20.66
N LEU A 140 12.99 -31.73 20.83
CA LEU A 140 13.78 -30.55 20.42
C LEU A 140 13.75 -30.31 18.90
N LEU A 141 13.85 -31.36 18.08
CA LEU A 141 13.73 -31.25 16.62
C LEU A 141 12.35 -30.72 16.23
N ALA A 142 11.27 -31.28 16.76
CA ALA A 142 9.90 -30.85 16.47
C ALA A 142 9.64 -29.39 16.89
N GLY A 143 10.23 -28.95 18.01
CA GLY A 143 10.24 -27.54 18.42
C GLY A 143 10.95 -26.64 17.41
N ARG A 144 12.13 -27.05 16.93
CA ARG A 144 12.91 -26.31 15.91
C ARG A 144 12.20 -26.26 14.56
N ASP A 145 11.54 -27.33 14.13
CA ASP A 145 10.75 -27.34 12.90
C ASP A 145 9.53 -26.40 13.00
N ALA A 146 8.90 -26.30 14.18
CA ALA A 146 7.82 -25.34 14.43
C ALA A 146 8.32 -23.88 14.45
N GLU A 147 9.43 -23.59 15.15
CA GLU A 147 10.11 -22.27 15.11
C GLU A 147 10.46 -21.86 13.67
N LEU A 148 10.98 -22.80 12.88
CA LEU A 148 11.40 -22.58 11.48
C LEU A 148 10.19 -22.39 10.54
N ALA A 149 9.10 -23.13 10.76
CA ALA A 149 7.84 -22.94 10.03
C ALA A 149 7.23 -21.56 10.30
N GLN A 150 7.21 -21.12 11.58
CA GLN A 150 6.74 -19.80 11.97
C GLN A 150 7.60 -18.69 11.33
N ALA A 151 8.93 -18.79 11.46
CA ALA A 151 9.85 -17.82 10.85
C ALA A 151 9.72 -17.73 9.32
N ARG A 152 9.38 -18.83 8.63
CA ARG A 152 9.06 -18.82 7.18
C ARG A 152 7.74 -18.10 6.89
N ALA A 153 6.71 -18.28 7.71
CA ALA A 153 5.44 -17.59 7.56
C ALA A 153 5.60 -16.08 7.78
N ASP A 154 6.24 -15.67 8.87
CA ASP A 154 6.51 -14.25 9.17
C ASP A 154 7.32 -13.57 8.06
N LEU A 155 8.32 -14.28 7.51
CA LEU A 155 9.14 -13.79 6.40
C LEU A 155 8.33 -13.66 5.09
N SER A 156 7.36 -14.54 4.81
CA SER A 156 6.43 -14.34 3.68
C SER A 156 5.55 -13.10 3.87
N VAL A 157 4.95 -12.92 5.05
CA VAL A 157 4.14 -11.74 5.37
C VAL A 157 4.95 -10.45 5.26
N ALA A 158 6.20 -10.45 5.71
CA ALA A 158 7.10 -9.30 5.57
C ALA A 158 7.43 -8.98 4.09
N ARG A 159 7.58 -9.99 3.22
CA ARG A 159 7.77 -9.79 1.77
C ARG A 159 6.53 -9.20 1.10
N ASP A 160 5.34 -9.67 1.45
CA ASP A 160 4.08 -9.17 0.90
C ASP A 160 3.79 -7.73 1.34
N GLN A 161 4.16 -7.38 2.58
CA GLN A 161 4.14 -5.99 3.05
C GLN A 161 5.15 -5.12 2.29
N MET A 162 6.37 -5.63 2.06
CA MET A 162 7.42 -4.90 1.33
C MET A 162 7.03 -4.63 -0.13
N SER A 163 6.50 -5.62 -0.84
CA SER A 163 6.03 -5.45 -2.23
C SER A 163 4.88 -4.45 -2.32
N SER A 164 3.92 -4.52 -1.39
CA SER A 164 2.82 -3.55 -1.33
C SER A 164 3.29 -2.12 -1.02
N LEU A 165 4.32 -1.95 -0.19
CA LEU A 165 4.94 -0.64 0.07
C LEU A 165 5.74 -0.13 -1.13
N GLU A 166 6.45 -1.01 -1.85
CA GLU A 166 7.11 -0.66 -3.11
C GLU A 166 6.11 -0.19 -4.17
N GLU A 167 4.97 -0.87 -4.34
CA GLU A 167 3.92 -0.47 -5.28
C GLU A 167 3.34 0.90 -4.92
N LYS A 168 3.02 1.13 -3.64
CA LYS A 168 2.55 2.44 -3.15
C LYS A 168 3.58 3.53 -3.37
N SER A 169 4.87 3.24 -3.18
CA SER A 169 5.97 4.17 -3.45
C SER A 169 6.08 4.51 -4.94
N LYS A 170 6.02 3.50 -5.82
CA LYS A 170 6.03 3.67 -7.29
C LYS A 170 4.82 4.50 -7.76
N GLN A 171 3.63 4.24 -7.22
CA GLN A 171 2.41 5.02 -7.48
C GLN A 171 2.55 6.48 -7.03
N ALA A 172 3.02 6.72 -5.81
CA ALA A 172 3.23 8.07 -5.28
C ALA A 172 4.29 8.87 -6.08
N GLN A 173 5.35 8.20 -6.54
CA GLN A 173 6.35 8.80 -7.43
C GLN A 173 5.75 9.17 -8.79
N ALA A 174 4.96 8.29 -9.41
CA ALA A 174 4.29 8.56 -10.68
C ALA A 174 3.29 9.73 -10.57
N ILE A 175 2.52 9.81 -9.47
CA ILE A 175 1.62 10.95 -9.19
C ILE A 175 2.43 12.24 -9.01
N SER A 176 3.56 12.20 -8.29
CA SER A 176 4.43 13.36 -8.10
C SER A 176 5.08 13.85 -9.41
N GLN A 177 5.44 12.94 -10.31
CA GLN A 177 5.92 13.27 -11.66
C GLN A 177 4.80 13.92 -12.49
N ALA A 178 3.64 13.28 -12.60
CA ALA A 178 2.51 13.80 -13.36
C ALA A 178 2.05 15.20 -12.87
N LEU A 179 2.08 15.46 -11.56
CA LEU A 179 1.78 16.81 -11.02
C LEU A 179 2.85 17.85 -11.38
N ARG A 180 4.14 17.48 -11.41
CA ARG A 180 5.21 18.38 -11.88
C ARG A 180 5.07 18.70 -13.36
N ASP A 181 4.75 17.71 -14.18
CA ASP A 181 4.54 17.90 -15.62
C ASP A 181 3.31 18.77 -15.90
N GLN A 182 2.23 18.61 -15.13
CA GLN A 182 1.06 19.48 -15.18
C GLN A 182 1.39 20.93 -14.78
N VAL A 183 2.13 21.14 -13.70
CA VAL A 183 2.57 22.50 -13.29
C VAL A 183 3.45 23.13 -14.36
N ALA A 184 4.45 22.41 -14.88
CA ALA A 184 5.32 22.92 -15.93
C ALA A 184 4.58 23.21 -17.26
N ALA A 185 3.52 22.45 -17.58
CA ALA A 185 2.66 22.74 -18.72
C ALA A 185 1.78 23.99 -18.49
N LEU A 186 1.23 24.15 -17.29
CA LEU A 186 0.47 25.34 -16.90
C LEU A 186 1.34 26.60 -16.92
N GLU A 187 2.54 26.56 -16.35
CA GLU A 187 3.52 27.67 -16.36
C GLU A 187 3.87 28.11 -17.79
N ARG A 188 4.16 27.17 -18.70
CA ARG A 188 4.37 27.48 -20.13
C ARG A 188 3.17 28.15 -20.76
N SER A 189 1.97 27.59 -20.58
CA SER A 189 0.73 28.17 -21.14
C SER A 189 0.43 29.57 -20.60
N GLN A 190 0.75 29.84 -19.33
CA GLN A 190 0.65 31.18 -18.75
C GLN A 190 1.68 32.13 -19.37
N GLN A 191 2.94 31.71 -19.50
CA GLN A 191 4.00 32.52 -20.10
C GLN A 191 3.73 32.84 -21.59
N GLU A 192 3.18 31.89 -22.35
CA GLU A 192 2.68 32.08 -23.71
C GLU A 192 1.50 33.05 -23.76
N SER A 193 0.55 32.95 -22.82
CA SER A 193 -0.58 33.89 -22.73
C SER A 193 -0.14 35.32 -22.41
N LEU A 194 0.89 35.47 -21.57
CA LEU A 194 1.45 36.76 -21.15
C LEU A 194 2.26 37.42 -22.29
N SER A 195 3.10 36.67 -23.01
CA SER A 195 3.83 37.21 -24.16
C SER A 195 2.89 37.57 -25.32
N ALA A 196 1.87 36.74 -25.58
CA ALA A 196 0.82 37.06 -26.55
C ALA A 196 0.01 38.32 -26.15
N ALA A 197 -0.26 38.51 -24.86
CA ALA A 197 -0.90 39.74 -24.37
C ALA A 197 0.03 40.96 -24.51
N GLN A 198 1.31 40.84 -24.12
CA GLN A 198 2.32 41.91 -24.27
C GLN A 198 2.44 42.37 -25.72
N HIS A 199 2.61 41.45 -26.68
CA HIS A 199 2.69 41.81 -28.10
C HIS A 199 1.41 42.46 -28.64
N ARG A 200 0.23 42.12 -28.11
CA ARG A 200 -1.03 42.82 -28.46
C ARG A 200 -1.04 44.25 -27.92
N TYR A 201 -0.62 44.47 -26.66
CA TYR A 201 -0.51 45.82 -26.10
C TYR A 201 0.57 46.66 -26.80
N GLU A 202 1.70 46.07 -27.19
CA GLU A 202 2.72 46.71 -28.01
C GLU A 202 2.18 47.08 -29.41
N GLY A 203 1.39 46.21 -30.04
CA GLY A 203 0.74 46.49 -31.32
C GLY A 203 -0.25 47.66 -31.22
N LEU A 204 -1.17 47.60 -30.25
CA LEU A 204 -2.19 48.63 -30.02
C LEU A 204 -1.57 49.99 -29.63
N SER A 205 -0.52 50.01 -28.81
CA SER A 205 0.17 51.26 -28.46
C SER A 205 0.92 51.87 -29.65
N LYS A 206 1.55 51.05 -30.50
CA LYS A 206 2.15 51.52 -31.78
C LYS A 206 1.08 52.07 -32.73
N GLN A 207 -0.08 51.42 -32.84
CA GLN A 207 -1.22 51.91 -33.64
C GLN A 207 -1.75 53.25 -33.11
N LEU A 208 -2.01 53.37 -31.79
CA LEU A 208 -2.50 54.61 -31.18
C LEU A 208 -1.50 55.76 -31.34
N LEU A 209 -0.18 55.51 -31.28
CA LEU A 209 0.84 56.51 -31.57
C LEU A 209 0.84 56.95 -33.05
N GLN A 210 0.56 56.05 -33.99
CA GLN A 210 0.41 56.38 -35.41
C GLN A 210 -0.87 57.16 -35.68
N GLU A 211 -2.02 56.74 -35.14
CA GLU A 211 -3.30 57.42 -35.28
C GLU A 211 -3.26 58.83 -34.68
N THR A 212 -2.70 58.99 -33.47
CA THR A 212 -2.57 60.33 -32.86
C THR A 212 -1.56 61.22 -33.60
N ALA A 213 -0.54 60.67 -34.25
CA ALA A 213 0.33 61.42 -35.16
C ALA A 213 -0.40 61.87 -36.43
N GLN A 214 -1.19 60.99 -37.06
CA GLN A 214 -2.02 61.30 -38.22
C GLN A 214 -3.08 62.37 -37.90
N GLN A 215 -3.75 62.26 -36.76
CA GLN A 215 -4.72 63.26 -36.28
C GLN A 215 -4.07 64.63 -36.08
N ARG A 216 -2.87 64.70 -35.48
CA ARG A 216 -2.11 65.96 -35.36
C ARG A 216 -1.76 66.55 -36.72
N GLN A 217 -1.33 65.73 -37.67
CA GLN A 217 -1.00 66.17 -39.03
C GLN A 217 -2.23 66.68 -39.77
N ALA A 218 -3.37 66.00 -39.66
CA ALA A 218 -4.65 66.43 -40.23
C ALA A 218 -5.10 67.78 -39.64
N LEU A 219 -5.09 67.92 -38.31
CA LEU A 219 -5.41 69.18 -37.63
C LEU A 219 -4.47 70.32 -38.03
N GLN A 220 -3.18 70.05 -38.21
CA GLN A 220 -2.22 71.05 -38.69
C GLN A 220 -2.49 71.47 -40.14
N GLN A 221 -2.90 70.53 -41.00
CA GLN A 221 -3.32 70.83 -42.38
C GLN A 221 -4.61 71.67 -42.39
N GLU A 222 -5.61 71.32 -41.58
CA GLU A 222 -6.85 72.08 -41.44
C GLU A 222 -6.60 73.50 -40.88
N GLN A 223 -5.76 73.64 -39.86
CA GLN A 223 -5.33 74.95 -39.36
C GLN A 223 -4.63 75.78 -40.44
N SER A 224 -3.75 75.19 -41.26
CA SER A 224 -3.09 75.90 -42.37
C SER A 224 -4.07 76.31 -43.48
N ARG A 225 -5.08 75.48 -43.75
CA ARG A 225 -6.17 75.76 -44.70
C ARG A 225 -7.05 76.89 -44.20
N LEU A 226 -7.50 76.84 -42.95
CA LEU A 226 -8.30 77.92 -42.34
C LEU A 226 -7.49 79.22 -42.25
N ALA A 227 -6.21 79.18 -41.87
CA ALA A 227 -5.36 80.37 -41.82
C ALA A 227 -5.09 80.99 -43.20
N SER A 228 -5.04 80.19 -44.28
CA SER A 228 -4.94 80.73 -45.65
C SER A 228 -6.27 81.27 -46.17
N GLN A 229 -7.40 80.67 -45.79
CA GLN A 229 -8.75 81.20 -46.07
C GLN A 229 -9.02 82.52 -45.32
N LEU A 230 -8.62 82.63 -44.04
CA LEU A 230 -8.68 83.87 -43.27
C LEU A 230 -7.84 84.97 -43.93
N LYS A 231 -6.57 84.69 -44.26
CA LYS A 231 -5.70 85.65 -44.97
C LYS A 231 -6.24 86.08 -46.34
N PHE A 232 -6.99 85.21 -47.03
CA PHE A 232 -7.68 85.57 -48.26
C PHE A 232 -8.90 86.46 -48.00
N ALA A 233 -9.70 86.15 -46.97
CA ALA A 233 -10.84 86.97 -46.55
C ALA A 233 -10.41 88.36 -46.06
N GLU A 234 -9.37 88.43 -45.21
CA GLU A 234 -8.73 89.68 -44.75
C GLU A 234 -8.32 90.57 -45.93
N ARG A 235 -7.58 90.03 -46.90
CA ARG A 235 -7.19 90.76 -48.13
C ARG A 235 -8.40 91.23 -48.94
N ARG A 236 -9.45 90.40 -49.02
CA ARG A 236 -10.69 90.76 -49.73
C ARG A 236 -11.43 91.88 -49.01
N MET A 237 -11.53 91.84 -47.67
CA MET A 237 -12.12 92.92 -46.87
C MET A 237 -11.33 94.22 -47.06
N ALA A 238 -10.00 94.19 -46.92
CA ALA A 238 -9.16 95.36 -47.15
C ALA A 238 -9.34 95.96 -48.56
N SER A 239 -9.44 95.12 -49.61
CA SER A 239 -9.71 95.61 -50.98
C SER A 239 -11.12 96.20 -51.16
N LEU A 240 -12.11 95.72 -50.39
CA LEU A 240 -13.46 96.27 -50.39
C LEU A 240 -13.52 97.58 -49.60
N GLU A 241 -12.86 97.66 -48.44
CA GLU A 241 -12.67 98.86 -47.64
C GLU A 241 -11.95 99.96 -48.43
N GLU A 242 -10.89 99.62 -49.16
CA GLU A 242 -10.20 100.53 -50.08
C GLU A 242 -11.13 101.00 -51.22
N SER A 243 -11.92 100.11 -51.81
CA SER A 243 -12.89 100.47 -52.86
C SER A 243 -14.03 101.36 -52.34
N LEU A 244 -14.45 101.16 -51.08
CA LEU A 244 -15.44 101.99 -50.40
C LEU A 244 -14.85 103.37 -50.09
N ALA A 245 -13.63 103.45 -49.58
CA ALA A 245 -12.94 104.72 -49.34
C ALA A 245 -12.76 105.52 -50.63
N HIS A 246 -12.41 104.87 -51.75
CA HIS A 246 -12.40 105.52 -53.07
C HIS A 246 -13.79 105.99 -53.50
N ALA A 247 -14.83 105.15 -53.39
CA ALA A 247 -16.19 105.54 -53.75
C ALA A 247 -16.77 106.66 -52.85
N GLU A 248 -16.39 106.71 -51.58
CA GLU A 248 -16.73 107.79 -50.65
C GLU A 248 -15.98 109.09 -50.99
N ALA A 249 -14.70 109.00 -51.38
CA ALA A 249 -13.91 110.14 -51.85
C ALA A 249 -14.45 110.69 -53.19
N ASP A 250 -14.79 109.82 -54.16
CA ASP A 250 -15.44 110.20 -55.42
C ASP A 250 -16.81 110.84 -55.17
N ALA A 251 -17.62 110.27 -54.27
CA ALA A 251 -18.87 110.87 -53.86
C ALA A 251 -18.66 112.18 -53.08
N GLY A 252 -17.52 112.37 -52.42
CA GLY A 252 -17.08 113.64 -51.84
C GLY A 252 -16.82 114.66 -52.94
N ALA A 253 -15.91 114.34 -53.87
CA ALA A 253 -15.58 115.18 -55.01
C ALA A 253 -16.79 115.52 -55.89
N GLU A 254 -17.76 114.62 -56.06
CA GLU A 254 -19.03 114.90 -56.75
C GLU A 254 -19.97 115.80 -55.94
N ARG A 255 -19.98 115.73 -54.60
CA ARG A 255 -20.69 116.72 -53.77
C ARG A 255 -20.00 118.07 -53.86
N ASP A 256 -18.68 118.12 -53.92
CA ASP A 256 -17.91 119.36 -53.99
C ASP A 256 -18.04 120.01 -55.37
N LYS A 257 -17.93 119.27 -56.47
CA LYS A 257 -18.28 119.73 -57.83
C LYS A 257 -19.72 120.24 -57.91
N ARG A 258 -20.66 119.60 -57.21
CA ARG A 258 -22.06 120.10 -57.12
C ARG A 258 -22.15 121.36 -56.28
N GLN A 259 -21.35 121.50 -55.22
CA GLN A 259 -21.28 122.74 -54.43
C GLN A 259 -20.63 123.89 -55.20
N THR A 260 -19.56 123.65 -55.98
CA THR A 260 -18.98 124.66 -56.87
C THR A 260 -19.95 124.99 -57.99
N ALA A 261 -20.55 124.01 -58.69
CA ALA A 261 -21.54 124.27 -59.74
C ALA A 261 -22.80 124.98 -59.23
N VAL A 262 -23.26 124.71 -57.99
CA VAL A 262 -24.35 125.47 -57.34
C VAL A 262 -23.88 126.86 -56.91
N GLY A 263 -22.64 127.01 -56.45
CA GLY A 263 -22.00 128.29 -56.15
C GLY A 263 -21.87 129.17 -57.39
N GLU A 264 -21.37 128.62 -58.48
CA GLU A 264 -21.27 129.20 -59.82
C GLU A 264 -22.66 129.52 -60.39
N ALA A 265 -23.64 128.61 -60.30
CA ALA A 265 -25.01 128.89 -60.73
C ALA A 265 -25.67 130.00 -59.89
N ASN A 266 -25.34 130.10 -58.59
CA ASN A 266 -25.80 131.19 -57.74
C ASN A 266 -25.03 132.50 -57.99
N ALA A 267 -23.75 132.45 -58.35
CA ALA A 267 -22.96 133.60 -58.80
C ALA A 267 -23.46 134.10 -60.16
N LEU A 268 -23.76 133.22 -61.11
CA LEU A 268 -24.39 133.53 -62.39
C LEU A 268 -25.81 134.07 -62.19
N ARG A 269 -26.59 133.57 -61.22
CA ARG A 269 -27.86 134.20 -60.81
C ARG A 269 -27.65 135.59 -60.21
N ALA A 270 -26.63 135.80 -59.39
CA ALA A 270 -26.31 137.12 -58.82
C ALA A 270 -25.83 138.11 -59.89
N VAL A 271 -25.05 137.66 -60.88
CA VAL A 271 -24.64 138.43 -62.06
C VAL A 271 -25.84 138.69 -62.98
N ASN A 272 -26.73 137.73 -63.20
CA ASN A 272 -27.94 137.98 -63.98
C ASN A 272 -28.93 138.91 -63.24
N ALA A 273 -28.94 138.88 -61.91
CA ALA A 273 -29.70 139.82 -61.08
C ALA A 273 -29.07 141.23 -61.09
N SER A 274 -27.73 141.36 -61.08
CA SER A 274 -27.07 142.66 -61.20
C SER A 274 -27.17 143.23 -62.62
N GLN A 275 -27.11 142.39 -63.66
CA GLN A 275 -27.43 142.77 -65.05
C GLN A 275 -28.88 143.24 -65.19
N ARG A 276 -29.85 142.58 -64.54
CA ARG A 276 -31.24 143.06 -64.48
C ARG A 276 -31.35 144.39 -63.73
N ALA A 277 -30.66 144.56 -62.61
CA ALA A 277 -30.63 145.83 -61.89
C ALA A 277 -30.01 146.96 -62.73
N GLN A 278 -28.95 146.68 -63.50
CA GLN A 278 -28.34 147.62 -64.45
C GLN A 278 -29.27 147.95 -65.63
N LEU A 279 -30.06 146.99 -66.11
CA LEU A 279 -31.11 147.24 -67.12
C LEU A 279 -32.25 148.08 -66.54
N ASP A 280 -32.72 147.79 -65.32
CA ASP A 280 -33.72 148.62 -64.62
C ASP A 280 -33.20 150.04 -64.37
N GLU A 281 -31.90 150.20 -64.11
CA GLU A 281 -31.24 151.50 -63.92
C GLU A 281 -31.09 152.28 -65.23
N LEU A 282 -30.77 151.61 -66.35
CA LEU A 282 -30.82 152.20 -67.69
C LEU A 282 -32.24 152.56 -68.13
N MET A 283 -33.26 151.77 -67.77
CA MET A 283 -34.67 152.12 -68.01
C MET A 283 -35.13 153.31 -67.14
N ARG A 284 -34.64 153.44 -65.89
CA ARG A 284 -34.85 154.65 -65.08
C ARG A 284 -34.15 155.88 -65.65
N ALA A 285 -32.94 155.72 -66.21
CA ALA A 285 -32.17 156.82 -66.79
C ALA A 285 -32.79 157.40 -68.08
N THR A 286 -33.62 156.63 -68.79
CA THR A 286 -34.17 157.01 -70.10
C THR A 286 -35.63 157.49 -70.07
N LEU A 287 -36.38 157.23 -68.99
CA LEU A 287 -37.81 157.60 -68.89
C LEU A 287 -38.17 158.25 -67.54
N SER A 288 -37.88 159.54 -67.40
CA SER A 288 -38.11 160.31 -66.17
C SER A 288 -39.39 161.16 -66.18
N LYS A 289 -40.53 160.58 -65.76
CA LYS A 289 -41.68 161.38 -65.29
C LYS A 289 -42.55 160.67 -64.23
N THR A 290 -43.09 161.48 -63.31
CA THR A 290 -44.13 161.17 -62.29
C THR A 290 -43.81 160.16 -61.17
N ALA A 291 -43.47 160.71 -60.00
CA ALA A 291 -43.87 160.39 -58.61
C ALA A 291 -44.28 158.93 -58.23
N SER A 292 -43.66 158.29 -57.22
CA SER A 292 -43.86 158.46 -55.75
C SER A 292 -45.27 158.06 -55.26
N SER A 293 -45.47 157.27 -54.19
CA SER A 293 -44.59 156.85 -53.07
C SER A 293 -45.13 155.51 -52.46
N ASN A 294 -44.74 154.94 -51.29
CA ASN A 294 -44.03 155.43 -50.09
C ASN A 294 -43.37 154.29 -49.26
N ARG A 295 -43.14 154.56 -47.96
CA ARG A 295 -42.52 153.77 -46.86
C ARG A 295 -43.57 152.95 -46.07
N ARG A 296 -43.33 152.11 -45.05
CA ARG A 296 -42.24 151.66 -44.11
C ARG A 296 -42.77 150.30 -43.51
N SER A 297 -42.18 149.45 -42.67
CA SER A 297 -40.85 148.91 -42.26
C SER A 297 -41.12 147.85 -41.14
N VAL A 298 -40.23 147.06 -40.50
CA VAL A 298 -38.76 146.97 -40.37
C VAL A 298 -38.36 145.49 -40.04
N ALA A 299 -37.14 145.20 -39.58
CA ALA A 299 -36.63 143.88 -39.13
C ALA A 299 -35.97 144.00 -37.72
N PRO A 300 -35.15 143.07 -37.18
CA PRO A 300 -35.01 141.60 -37.35
C PRO A 300 -35.01 140.80 -36.00
N SER A 301 -35.01 139.45 -36.02
CA SER A 301 -34.14 138.61 -35.15
C SER A 301 -34.22 137.08 -35.41
N GLU A 302 -33.04 136.45 -35.33
CA GLU A 302 -32.63 135.18 -34.70
C GLU A 302 -33.44 133.85 -34.76
N LYS A 303 -32.66 132.76 -34.89
CA LYS A 303 -32.98 131.33 -34.64
C LYS A 303 -32.30 130.91 -33.30
N PRO A 304 -32.34 129.63 -32.83
CA PRO A 304 -33.16 128.46 -33.19
C PRO A 304 -33.86 127.78 -31.96
N GLY A 305 -34.65 126.73 -32.22
CA GLY A 305 -35.13 125.78 -31.19
C GLY A 305 -35.33 124.38 -31.79
N SER A 306 -34.99 123.31 -31.06
CA SER A 306 -34.82 121.96 -31.63
C SER A 306 -36.07 121.05 -31.61
N LYS A 307 -36.12 120.15 -32.60
CA LYS A 307 -37.01 118.96 -32.64
C LYS A 307 -36.53 117.99 -31.54
N ARG A 308 -37.37 117.39 -30.68
CA ARG A 308 -38.58 116.55 -30.86
C ARG A 308 -38.29 115.09 -31.29
N ALA A 309 -38.66 114.17 -30.39
CA ALA A 309 -38.89 112.72 -30.54
C ALA A 309 -37.68 111.74 -30.56
N ALA A 310 -37.73 110.80 -29.61
CA ALA A 310 -37.12 109.46 -29.61
C ALA A 310 -38.16 108.44 -30.21
N PRO A 311 -38.14 107.09 -30.04
CA PRO A 311 -37.25 106.20 -29.25
C PRO A 311 -36.92 104.81 -29.90
N ARG A 312 -36.37 103.88 -29.09
CA ARG A 312 -36.26 102.40 -29.28
C ARG A 312 -35.19 101.94 -30.31
N ARG A 313 -34.67 100.69 -30.26
CA ARG A 313 -35.07 99.46 -29.51
C ARG A 313 -33.84 98.58 -29.12
N LYS A 314 -34.05 97.63 -28.19
CA LYS A 314 -33.13 96.55 -27.76
C LYS A 314 -32.85 95.50 -28.85
N GLY A 315 -31.75 94.74 -28.67
CA GLY A 315 -31.43 93.47 -29.34
C GLY A 315 -30.00 93.51 -29.91
N GLU A 316 -29.09 92.58 -29.61
CA GLU A 316 -29.12 91.41 -28.69
C GLU A 316 -27.92 91.43 -27.73
#